data_AF-U3U109-F1
#
_entry.id   AF-U3U109-F1
#
_cell.length_a   1.000
_cell.length_b   1.000
_cell.length_c   1.000
_cell.angle_alpha   90.00
_cell.angle_beta   90.00
_cell.angle_gamma   90.00
#
_symmetry.space_group_name_H-M   'P 1'
#
loop_
_entity.id
_entity.type
_entity.pdbx_description
1 polymer ?
#
loop_
_entity_poly.entity_id
_entity_poly.type
_entity_poly.pdbx_seq_one_letter_code
_entity_poly.pdbx_strand_id
1 'polypeptide(L)'
;MLMIDSAHPPHSQGTHHGETRLIRHAYGEGERYVPLVLRAQTLWDELERQSGERIMHRSGILNLAPASSDFIHNVVDSANRWQLAVQVLQDDEVRKSWPQLSVPDGYLGVFEPNSGFLKCEQAVRSWVQLAEQAGCAQLFNCPVSAIGREGDL
;
A
#
# COMPACT_ATOMS: atom_id res chain seq x y z
N MET A 1 19.73 7.71 -16.31
CA MET A 1 19.01 6.49 -15.86
C MET A 1 18.44 5.79 -17.08
N LEU A 2 18.35 4.46 -17.07
CA LEU A 2 17.67 3.65 -18.09
C LEU A 2 16.67 2.74 -17.36
N MET A 3 15.39 2.81 -17.75
CA MET A 3 14.35 1.89 -17.28
C MET A 3 14.13 0.82 -18.34
N ILE A 4 14.18 -0.46 -17.93
CA ILE A 4 13.98 -1.60 -18.83
C ILE A 4 12.85 -2.47 -18.28
N ASP A 5 11.93 -2.90 -19.14
CA ASP A 5 10.91 -3.87 -18.77
C ASP A 5 10.61 -4.84 -19.93
N SER A 6 10.27 -6.07 -19.58
CA SER A 6 9.87 -7.13 -20.52
C SER A 6 8.56 -6.81 -21.28
N ALA A 7 7.70 -5.96 -20.74
CA ALA A 7 6.46 -5.48 -21.33
C ALA A 7 6.39 -3.94 -21.28
N HIS A 8 5.25 -3.33 -21.58
CA HIS A 8 5.04 -1.88 -21.50
C HIS A 8 4.26 -1.49 -20.23
N PRO A 9 4.89 -0.93 -19.19
CA PRO A 9 4.19 -0.55 -17.97
C PRO A 9 3.18 0.61 -18.19
N PRO A 10 2.07 0.64 -17.43
CA PRO A 10 1.52 -0.47 -16.65
C PRO A 10 0.98 -1.60 -17.55
N HIS A 11 1.15 -2.85 -17.12
CA HIS A 11 0.76 -4.05 -17.87
C HIS A 11 0.27 -5.19 -16.95
N SER A 12 -0.42 -6.20 -17.51
CA SER A 12 -1.08 -7.28 -16.76
C SER A 12 -0.24 -8.53 -16.50
N GLN A 13 0.94 -8.63 -17.10
CA GLN A 13 1.84 -9.78 -16.94
C GLN A 13 2.63 -9.76 -15.61
N GLY A 14 2.65 -8.63 -14.91
CA GLY A 14 3.31 -8.46 -13.59
C GLY A 14 2.34 -8.56 -12.42
N THR A 15 2.77 -8.14 -11.22
CA THR A 15 1.96 -8.20 -9.98
C THR A 15 1.38 -6.84 -9.56
N HIS A 16 1.53 -5.79 -10.38
CA HIS A 16 0.98 -4.45 -10.14
C HIS A 16 -0.38 -4.20 -10.78
N HIS A 17 -0.91 -5.15 -11.56
CA HIS A 17 -2.21 -5.02 -12.24
C HIS A 17 -3.38 -5.30 -11.30
N GLY A 18 -4.60 -4.99 -11.74
CA GLY A 18 -5.78 -5.16 -10.91
C GLY A 18 -5.93 -3.91 -10.05
N GLU A 19 -7.02 -3.20 -10.30
CA GLU A 19 -7.23 -1.77 -10.10
C GLU A 19 -6.66 -1.11 -8.82
N THR A 20 -6.63 -1.82 -7.70
CA THR A 20 -6.27 -1.24 -6.40
C THR A 20 -5.29 -2.08 -5.58
N ARG A 21 -4.56 -1.41 -4.67
CA ARG A 21 -3.73 -2.04 -3.63
C ARG A 21 -3.98 -1.39 -2.28
N LEU A 22 -4.10 -2.18 -1.22
CA LEU A 22 -4.27 -1.66 0.13
C LEU A 22 -2.96 -1.04 0.65
N ILE A 23 -3.10 0.02 1.43
CA ILE A 23 -2.04 0.59 2.26
C ILE A 23 -2.58 0.75 3.68
N ARG A 24 -1.87 0.16 4.64
CA ARG A 24 -2.14 0.21 6.09
C ARG A 24 -0.94 0.81 6.79
N HIS A 25 -1.16 1.54 7.88
CA HIS A 25 -0.09 2.12 8.70
C HIS A 25 0.13 1.28 9.97
N ALA A 26 -0.95 0.82 10.60
CA ALA A 26 -0.88 -0.10 11.72
C ALA A 26 -0.65 -1.53 11.20
N TYR A 27 0.61 -1.96 11.21
CA TYR A 27 1.05 -3.16 10.50
C TYR A 27 1.04 -4.41 11.39
N GLY A 28 0.05 -5.29 11.20
CA GLY A 28 -0.06 -6.56 11.94
C GLY A 28 1.05 -7.58 11.63
N GLU A 29 1.70 -7.44 10.48
CA GLU A 29 2.86 -8.24 10.06
C GLU A 29 4.16 -7.87 10.80
N GLY A 30 4.15 -6.76 11.56
CA GLY A 30 5.22 -6.38 12.47
C GLY A 30 5.56 -4.90 12.42
N GLU A 31 5.82 -4.32 13.60
CA GLU A 31 6.07 -2.88 13.80
C GLU A 31 7.24 -2.33 12.98
N ARG A 32 8.20 -3.17 12.59
CA ARG A 32 9.39 -2.77 11.81
C ARG A 32 9.04 -2.13 10.46
N TYR A 33 7.85 -2.39 9.94
CA TYR A 33 7.36 -1.82 8.68
C TYR A 33 6.74 -0.44 8.85
N VAL A 34 6.32 -0.05 10.06
CA VAL A 34 5.66 1.23 10.31
C VAL A 34 6.47 2.45 9.83
N PRO A 35 7.78 2.59 10.12
CA PRO A 35 8.54 3.75 9.62
C PRO A 35 8.64 3.77 8.09
N LEU A 36 8.70 2.59 7.46
CA LEU A 36 8.77 2.48 6.00
C LEU A 36 7.45 2.90 5.35
N VAL A 37 6.31 2.43 5.88
CA VAL A 37 5.00 2.74 5.29
C VAL A 37 4.56 4.17 5.57
N LEU A 38 4.96 4.77 6.71
CA LEU A 38 4.75 6.20 6.95
C LEU A 38 5.53 7.04 5.94
N ARG A 39 6.79 6.68 5.65
CA ARG A 39 7.55 7.35 4.60
C ARG A 39 6.93 7.11 3.22
N ALA A 40 6.46 5.89 2.95
CA ALA A 40 5.76 5.58 1.70
C ALA A 40 4.49 6.43 1.53
N GLN A 41 3.72 6.64 2.58
CA GLN A 41 2.54 7.51 2.54
C GLN A 41 2.90 8.93 2.12
N THR A 42 3.96 9.52 2.69
CA THR A 42 4.44 10.84 2.27
C THR A 42 4.82 10.86 0.78
N LEU A 43 5.44 9.79 0.29
CA LEU A 43 5.84 9.69 -1.12
C LEU A 43 4.64 9.49 -2.06
N TRP A 44 3.58 8.83 -1.60
CA TRP A 44 2.33 8.72 -2.34
C TRP A 44 1.62 10.06 -2.48
N ASP A 45 1.51 10.81 -1.38
CA ASP A 45 0.92 12.15 -1.39
C ASP A 45 1.71 13.11 -2.28
N GLU A 46 3.04 12.99 -2.26
CA GLU A 46 3.91 13.76 -3.13
C GLU A 46 3.78 13.36 -4.60
N LEU A 47 3.62 12.07 -4.91
CA LEU A 47 3.38 11.60 -6.27
C LEU A 47 2.07 12.17 -6.82
N GLU A 48 0.98 12.15 -6.04
CA GLU A 48 -0.29 12.77 -6.44
C GLU A 48 -0.11 14.26 -6.78
N ARG A 49 0.65 14.98 -5.96
CA ARG A 49 0.94 16.40 -6.16
C ARG A 49 1.76 16.64 -7.43
N GLN A 50 2.74 15.79 -7.72
CA GLN A 50 3.61 15.93 -8.89
C GLN A 50 2.92 15.53 -10.20
N SER A 51 2.15 14.44 -10.19
CA SER A 51 1.47 13.94 -11.38
C SER A 51 0.15 14.66 -11.68
N GLY A 52 -0.47 15.28 -10.66
CA GLY A 52 -1.82 15.81 -10.76
C GLY A 52 -2.91 14.73 -10.74
N GLU A 53 -2.52 13.47 -10.55
CA GLU A 53 -3.41 12.31 -10.57
C GLU A 53 -3.82 11.93 -9.15
N ARG A 54 -5.09 11.52 -8.98
CA ARG A 54 -5.57 10.98 -7.72
C ARG A 54 -5.21 9.50 -7.60
N ILE A 55 -4.21 9.19 -6.80
CA ILE A 55 -3.64 7.85 -6.61
C ILE A 55 -4.04 7.28 -5.26
N MET A 56 -4.05 8.07 -4.18
CA MET A 56 -4.35 7.63 -2.82
C MET A 56 -5.79 7.94 -2.44
N HIS A 57 -6.55 6.89 -2.12
CA HIS A 57 -7.91 6.98 -1.62
C HIS A 57 -7.96 6.58 -0.15
N ARG A 58 -8.13 7.58 0.72
CA ARG A 58 -8.29 7.41 2.18
C ARG A 58 -9.70 6.93 2.52
N SER A 59 -10.01 5.70 2.15
CA SER A 59 -11.29 5.05 2.49
C SER A 59 -11.38 4.66 3.97
N GLY A 60 -10.26 4.68 4.68
CA GLY A 60 -10.06 3.93 5.90
C GLY A 60 -9.84 2.44 5.63
N ILE A 61 -9.25 1.75 6.60
CA ILE A 61 -9.12 0.29 6.62
C ILE A 61 -9.67 -0.24 7.93
N LEU A 62 -10.52 -1.26 7.86
CA LEU A 62 -11.02 -1.99 9.01
C LEU A 62 -10.35 -3.37 9.06
N ASN A 63 -9.50 -3.60 10.05
CA ASN A 63 -8.96 -4.91 10.36
C ASN A 63 -9.97 -5.64 11.25
N LEU A 64 -10.35 -6.88 10.89
CA LEU A 64 -11.29 -7.71 11.67
C LEU A 64 -10.65 -9.06 11.97
N ALA A 65 -10.64 -9.45 13.24
CA ALA A 65 -10.17 -10.77 13.65
C ALA A 65 -10.80 -11.15 15.01
N PRO A 66 -10.76 -12.44 15.40
CA PRO A 66 -11.05 -12.83 16.78
C PRO A 66 -10.17 -12.05 17.75
N ALA A 67 -10.70 -11.71 18.92
CA ALA A 67 -9.97 -10.97 19.96
C ALA A 67 -8.68 -11.70 20.42
N SER A 68 -8.59 -13.01 20.24
CA SER A 68 -7.40 -13.81 20.57
C SER A 68 -6.32 -13.81 19.48
N SER A 69 -6.52 -13.11 18.36
CA SER A 69 -5.59 -13.15 17.22
C SER A 69 -4.32 -12.34 17.48
N ASP A 70 -3.16 -12.97 17.31
CA ASP A 70 -1.86 -12.27 17.36
C ASP A 70 -1.78 -11.11 16.35
N PHE A 71 -2.42 -11.24 15.19
CA PHE A 71 -2.45 -10.20 14.18
C PHE A 71 -3.12 -8.92 14.70
N ILE A 72 -4.30 -9.03 15.31
CA ILE A 72 -5.04 -7.84 15.77
C ILE A 72 -4.33 -7.19 16.96
N HIS A 73 -3.70 -7.98 17.82
CA HIS A 73 -2.83 -7.47 18.88
C HIS A 73 -1.65 -6.69 18.32
N ASN A 74 -0.95 -7.22 17.31
CA ASN A 74 0.15 -6.52 16.66
C ASN A 74 -0.28 -5.19 16.00
N VAL A 75 -1.49 -5.14 15.42
CA VAL A 75 -2.06 -3.91 14.86
C VAL A 75 -2.26 -2.87 15.95
N VAL A 76 -2.89 -3.24 17.08
CA VAL A 76 -3.12 -2.35 18.22
C VAL A 76 -1.81 -1.86 18.84
N ASP A 77 -0.87 -2.77 19.06
CA ASP A 77 0.44 -2.45 19.65
C ASP A 77 1.25 -1.51 18.75
N SER A 78 1.26 -1.78 17.44
CA SER A 78 1.91 -0.91 16.45
C SER A 78 1.28 0.49 16.45
N ALA A 79 -0.06 0.57 16.51
CA ALA A 79 -0.75 1.84 16.54
C ALA A 79 -0.45 2.64 17.82
N ASN A 80 -0.45 2.00 18.99
CA ASN A 80 -0.13 2.63 20.26
C ASN A 80 1.31 3.15 20.28
N ARG A 81 2.27 2.31 19.86
CA ARG A 81 3.69 2.67 19.89
C ARG A 81 4.04 3.83 18.97
N TRP A 82 3.40 3.90 17.81
CA TRP A 82 3.64 4.94 16.79
C TRP A 82 2.61 6.07 16.83
N GLN A 83 1.72 6.09 17.84
CA GLN A 83 0.67 7.10 18.01
C GLN A 83 -0.19 7.27 16.74
N LEU A 84 -0.48 6.15 16.07
CA LEU A 84 -1.30 6.14 14.87
C LEU A 84 -2.77 6.36 15.26
N ALA A 85 -3.47 7.15 14.47
CA ALA A 85 -4.90 7.35 14.65
C ALA A 85 -5.65 6.07 14.27
N VAL A 86 -6.04 5.29 15.28
CA VAL A 86 -6.87 4.08 15.13
C VAL A 86 -8.02 4.08 16.12
N GLN A 87 -9.10 3.39 15.78
CA GLN A 87 -10.23 3.13 16.67
C GLN A 87 -10.34 1.62 16.88
N VAL A 88 -10.20 1.18 18.13
CA VAL A 88 -10.47 -0.21 18.52
C VAL A 88 -11.95 -0.32 18.89
N LEU A 89 -12.65 -1.25 18.25
CA LEU A 89 -14.09 -1.42 18.31
C LEU A 89 -14.43 -2.86 18.68
N GLN A 90 -15.39 -3.05 19.57
CA GLN A 90 -15.99 -4.35 19.84
C GLN A 90 -16.91 -4.77 18.67
N ASP A 91 -17.25 -6.05 18.60
CA ASP A 91 -18.08 -6.64 17.54
C ASP A 91 -19.43 -5.91 17.30
N ASP A 92 -20.11 -5.48 18.36
CA ASP A 92 -21.37 -4.73 18.33
C ASP A 92 -21.18 -3.30 17.80
N GLU A 93 -20.10 -2.63 18.18
CA GLU A 93 -19.72 -1.31 17.67
C GLU A 93 -19.39 -1.35 16.17
N VAL A 94 -18.72 -2.41 15.71
CA VAL A 94 -18.47 -2.63 14.28
C VAL A 94 -19.79 -2.84 13.53
N ARG A 95 -20.68 -3.71 14.01
CA ARG A 95 -22.00 -3.94 13.39
C ARG A 95 -22.86 -2.68 13.36
N LYS A 96 -22.76 -1.82 14.37
CA LYS A 96 -23.45 -0.52 14.40
C LYS A 96 -22.87 0.46 13.38
N SER A 97 -21.55 0.49 13.23
CA SER A 97 -20.85 1.43 12.34
C SER A 97 -20.91 1.01 10.86
N TRP A 98 -20.90 -0.30 10.60
CA TRP A 98 -21.03 -0.89 9.26
C TRP A 98 -22.10 -2.00 9.26
N PRO A 99 -23.40 -1.63 9.21
CA PRO A 99 -24.53 -2.58 9.29
C PRO A 99 -24.56 -3.66 8.20
N GLN A 100 -23.85 -3.44 7.09
CA GLN A 100 -23.70 -4.40 6.00
C GLN A 100 -22.74 -5.56 6.31
N LEU A 101 -21.94 -5.47 7.38
CA LEU A 101 -20.98 -6.51 7.77
C LEU A 101 -21.60 -7.47 8.78
N SER A 102 -21.44 -8.77 8.53
CA SER A 102 -21.74 -9.82 9.52
C SER A 102 -20.48 -10.15 10.31
N VAL A 103 -20.37 -9.63 11.53
CA VAL A 103 -19.23 -9.85 12.43
C VAL A 103 -19.65 -10.82 13.54
N PRO A 104 -18.93 -11.95 13.75
CA PRO A 104 -19.22 -12.87 14.85
C PRO A 104 -18.94 -12.25 16.21
N ASP A 105 -19.55 -12.80 17.25
CA ASP A 105 -19.23 -12.39 18.62
C ASP A 105 -17.80 -12.78 19.01
N GLY A 106 -17.15 -11.97 19.85
CA GLY A 106 -15.77 -12.16 20.27
C GLY A 106 -14.73 -11.70 19.24
N TYR A 107 -15.14 -10.96 18.21
CA TYR A 107 -14.24 -10.28 17.27
C TYR A 107 -13.91 -8.87 17.73
N LEU A 108 -12.74 -8.39 17.32
CA LEU A 108 -12.33 -6.99 17.42
C LEU A 108 -12.22 -6.38 16.02
N GLY A 109 -12.65 -5.12 15.92
CA GLY A 109 -12.36 -4.23 14.80
C GLY A 109 -11.27 -3.23 15.16
N VAL A 110 -10.28 -3.05 14.29
CA VAL A 110 -9.34 -1.93 14.38
C VAL A 110 -9.44 -1.10 13.12
N PHE A 111 -10.02 0.09 13.24
CA PHE A 111 -10.26 1.01 12.14
C PHE A 111 -9.18 2.08 12.05
N GLU A 112 -8.53 2.17 10.89
CA GLU A 112 -7.50 3.14 10.54
C GLU A 112 -8.07 4.17 9.53
N PRO A 113 -8.59 5.34 9.95
CA PRO A 113 -9.23 6.32 9.06
C PRO A 113 -8.30 6.93 8.00
N ASN A 114 -6.99 7.01 8.30
CA ASN A 114 -6.00 7.60 7.38
C ASN A 114 -5.44 6.60 6.35
N SER A 115 -5.70 5.31 6.56
CA SER A 115 -5.33 4.23 5.64
C SER A 115 -6.33 4.14 4.49
N GLY A 116 -6.07 3.25 3.52
CA GLY A 116 -7.01 3.05 2.42
C GLY A 116 -6.39 2.25 1.27
N PHE A 117 -6.62 2.70 0.05
CA PHE A 117 -6.12 2.02 -1.14
C PHE A 117 -5.50 2.98 -2.16
N LEU A 118 -4.62 2.43 -2.97
CA LEU A 118 -3.91 3.09 -4.05
C LEU A 118 -4.43 2.60 -5.40
N LYS A 119 -4.61 3.50 -6.37
CA LYS A 119 -4.83 3.15 -7.79
C LYS A 119 -3.48 2.75 -8.42
N CYS A 120 -3.16 1.45 -8.37
CA CYS A 120 -1.79 0.97 -8.63
C CYS A 120 -1.35 1.13 -10.10
N GLU A 121 -2.24 0.91 -11.07
CA GLU A 121 -1.90 1.11 -12.49
C GLU A 121 -1.71 2.60 -12.82
N GLN A 122 -2.44 3.49 -12.14
CA GLN A 122 -2.29 4.94 -12.25
C GLN A 122 -0.96 5.40 -11.63
N ALA A 123 -0.61 4.87 -10.45
CA ALA A 123 0.69 5.11 -9.83
C ALA A 123 1.88 4.76 -10.76
N VAL A 124 1.87 3.54 -11.34
CA VAL A 124 2.92 3.09 -12.26
C VAL A 124 3.00 4.00 -13.48
N ARG A 125 1.85 4.32 -14.08
CA ARG A 125 1.77 5.25 -15.23
C ARG A 125 2.35 6.62 -14.89
N SER A 126 1.97 7.20 -13.75
CA SER A 126 2.47 8.50 -13.30
C SER A 126 3.98 8.51 -13.11
N TRP A 127 4.57 7.48 -12.50
CA TRP A 127 6.03 7.40 -12.34
C TRP A 127 6.76 7.27 -13.67
N VAL A 128 6.28 6.42 -14.58
CA VAL A 128 6.88 6.26 -15.92
C VAL A 128 6.87 7.58 -16.67
N GLN A 129 5.73 8.29 -16.65
CA GLN A 129 5.60 9.58 -17.32
C GLN A 129 6.50 10.67 -16.70
N LEU A 130 6.52 10.80 -15.37
CA LEU A 130 7.38 11.78 -14.69
C LEU A 130 8.86 11.49 -14.92
N ALA A 131 9.26 10.21 -14.96
CA ALA A 131 10.63 9.81 -15.25
C ALA A 131 11.02 10.17 -16.70
N GLU A 132 10.14 9.93 -17.67
CA GLU A 132 10.34 10.32 -19.07
C GLU A 132 10.53 11.84 -19.21
N GLN A 133 9.65 12.61 -18.57
CA GLN A 133 9.70 14.08 -18.56
C GLN A 133 11.00 14.63 -17.93
N ALA A 134 11.55 13.91 -16.96
CA ALA A 134 12.85 14.22 -16.36
C ALA A 134 14.06 13.76 -17.21
N GLY A 135 13.83 13.20 -18.40
CA GLY A 135 14.88 12.78 -19.33
C GLY A 135 15.40 11.35 -19.12
N CYS A 136 14.64 10.49 -18.43
CA CYS A 136 14.99 9.07 -18.31
C CYS A 136 14.78 8.34 -19.65
N ALA A 137 15.79 7.59 -20.10
CA ALA A 137 15.63 6.67 -21.22
C ALA A 137 14.77 5.47 -20.81
N GLN A 138 13.92 4.99 -21.71
CA GLN A 138 12.99 3.88 -21.47
C GLN A 138 13.08 2.85 -22.60
N LEU A 139 13.31 1.59 -22.23
CA LEU A 139 13.36 0.46 -23.14
C LEU A 139 12.39 -0.62 -22.66
N PHE A 140 11.13 -0.47 -23.05
CA PHE A 140 10.05 -1.40 -22.72
C PHE A 140 9.83 -2.43 -23.83
N ASN A 141 9.10 -3.51 -23.52
CA ASN A 141 8.95 -4.69 -24.38
C ASN A 141 10.30 -5.35 -24.75
N CYS A 142 11.29 -5.24 -23.86
CA CYS A 142 12.63 -5.76 -24.08
C CYS A 142 13.08 -6.57 -22.85
N PRO A 143 12.80 -7.88 -22.82
CA PRO A 143 13.22 -8.73 -21.71
C PRO A 143 14.74 -8.77 -21.58
N VAL A 144 15.26 -8.45 -20.39
CA VAL A 144 16.68 -8.64 -20.06
C VAL A 144 16.95 -10.14 -19.93
N SER A 145 17.87 -10.67 -20.74
CA SER A 145 18.19 -12.11 -20.77
C SER A 145 19.36 -12.52 -19.88
N ALA A 146 20.28 -11.59 -19.58
CA ALA A 146 21.45 -11.83 -18.74
C ALA A 146 21.92 -10.54 -18.06
N ILE A 147 22.57 -10.69 -16.91
CA ILE A 147 23.28 -9.62 -16.21
C ILE A 147 24.73 -10.08 -16.05
N GLY A 148 25.67 -9.30 -16.56
CA GLY A 148 27.10 -9.51 -16.38
C GLY A 148 27.72 -8.32 -15.65
N ARG A 149 28.83 -8.57 -14.95
CA ARG A 149 29.63 -7.53 -14.33
C ARG A 149 31.06 -7.64 -14.85
N GLU A 150 31.60 -6.53 -15.35
CA GLU A 150 33.03 -6.46 -15.67
C GLU A 150 33.82 -6.13 -14.41
N GLY A 151 34.93 -6.85 -14.18
CA GLY A 151 35.91 -6.54 -13.14
C GLY A 151 35.87 -7.37 -11.84
N ASP A 152 35.07 -8.45 -11.76
CA ASP A 152 35.24 -9.46 -10.72
C ASP A 152 36.29 -10.51 -11.19
N LEU A 153 37.57 -10.16 -11.00
CA LEU A 153 38.75 -11.03 -10.97
C LEU A 153 39.42 -10.92 -9.61
#